data_AF-A0A1Y1QPL1-F1
#
_entry.id   AF-A0A1Y1QPL1-F1
#
_cell.length_a   1.000
_cell.length_b   1.000
_cell.length_c   1.000
_cell.angle_alpha   90.00
_cell.angle_beta   90.00
_cell.angle_gamma   90.00
#
_symmetry.space_group_name_H-M   'P 1'
#
loop_
_entity.id
_entity.type
_entity.pdbx_description
1 polymer ?
#
loop_
_entity_poly.entity_id
_entity_poly.type
_entity_poly.pdbx_seq_one_letter_code
_entity_poly.pdbx_strand_id
1 'polypeptide(L)'
;MKITHFSVSLLSSIAFISAPVTAEPAPQDAVCASQVLAPALFRPNTEAVIVYEPSTMYTTTPVQMGYGERKVKIADAYVEYDLIPAKFGEVTETVEVERERVEIETLPATYRTDTKRIKVKAATQRWNPNCPAILAADNHSAENCLLTVPAEYTTVTREVIDSPARTIKRIIPARTATMTRKVLLEPAKAVRREIPAVYTTVKLARVEQPAKVVTTQQPAKTQQIPVAQTVRSALMVAMPALCEAAVSPATIEQLQQRLQQQGYYQGTPDGVLGSKTRTALTQYQEAHGLASGAITLETLRKLQLQ
;
A
#
# COMPACT_ATOMS: atom_id res chain seq x y z
N MET A 1 118.52 26.35 -44.05
CA MET A 1 119.86 26.69 -44.57
C MET A 1 120.78 25.51 -44.29
N LYS A 2 121.51 24.99 -45.32
CA LYS A 2 122.60 23.98 -45.27
C LYS A 2 122.27 22.65 -44.56
N ILE A 3 122.18 21.52 -45.25
CA ILE A 3 123.31 20.74 -45.85
C ILE A 3 124.37 20.39 -44.80
N THR A 4 124.48 19.09 -44.47
CA THR A 4 125.76 18.34 -44.58
C THR A 4 125.47 16.84 -44.60
N HIS A 5 125.94 16.16 -45.64
CA HIS A 5 126.17 14.72 -45.61
C HIS A 5 127.29 14.39 -44.63
N PHE A 6 127.29 13.19 -44.05
CA PHE A 6 128.53 12.52 -43.70
C PHE A 6 128.49 11.07 -44.15
N SER A 7 129.45 10.71 -44.99
CA SER A 7 129.68 9.35 -45.49
C SER A 7 130.86 8.77 -44.71
N VAL A 8 130.69 7.57 -44.16
CA VAL A 8 131.82 6.70 -43.79
C VAL A 8 131.45 5.28 -44.19
N SER A 9 132.07 4.80 -45.28
CA SER A 9 132.05 3.39 -45.64
C SER A 9 133.07 2.63 -44.79
N LEU A 10 132.64 1.57 -44.11
CA LEU A 10 133.54 0.48 -43.69
C LEU A 10 133.07 -0.82 -44.33
N LEU A 11 133.87 -1.36 -45.25
CA LEU A 11 133.72 -2.76 -45.65
C LEU A 11 134.34 -3.63 -44.54
N SER A 12 133.55 -4.53 -43.96
CA SER A 12 134.06 -5.62 -43.15
C SER A 12 133.34 -6.90 -43.51
N SER A 13 134.04 -7.76 -44.26
CA SER A 13 133.57 -9.09 -44.62
C SER A 13 133.57 -9.98 -43.37
N ILE A 14 132.39 -10.37 -42.89
CA ILE A 14 132.24 -11.36 -41.81
C ILE A 14 131.34 -12.48 -42.31
N ALA A 15 131.73 -13.72 -42.03
CA ALA A 15 131.21 -14.91 -42.68
C ALA A 15 129.73 -15.19 -42.38
N PHE A 16 129.03 -15.77 -43.37
CA PHE A 16 127.78 -16.49 -43.14
C PHE A 16 128.05 -17.71 -42.25
N ILE A 17 127.83 -17.55 -40.94
CA ILE A 17 127.64 -18.69 -40.04
C ILE A 17 126.19 -19.13 -40.21
N SER A 18 125.99 -20.20 -40.98
CA SER A 18 124.72 -20.91 -41.06
C SER A 18 124.43 -21.59 -39.72
N ALA A 19 123.91 -20.84 -38.75
CA ALA A 19 123.37 -21.42 -37.54
C ALA A 19 122.28 -22.43 -37.92
N PRO A 20 122.26 -23.65 -37.34
CA PRO A 20 121.14 -24.55 -37.54
C PRO A 20 119.89 -23.87 -37.02
N VAL A 21 118.82 -23.89 -37.81
CA VAL A 21 117.48 -23.56 -37.31
C VAL A 21 117.15 -24.59 -36.24
N THR A 22 117.37 -24.22 -34.98
CA THR A 22 116.67 -24.84 -33.86
C THR A 22 115.19 -24.66 -34.14
N ALA A 23 114.48 -25.76 -34.36
CA ALA A 23 113.04 -25.72 -34.51
C ALA A 23 112.45 -25.05 -33.26
N GLU A 24 111.97 -23.83 -33.44
CA GLU A 24 111.22 -23.11 -32.43
C GLU A 24 110.02 -24.00 -32.07
N PRO A 25 109.83 -24.37 -30.79
CA PRO A 25 108.76 -25.29 -30.43
C PRO A 25 107.44 -24.68 -30.88
N ALA A 26 106.63 -25.48 -31.59
CA ALA A 26 105.34 -25.03 -32.11
C ALA A 26 104.56 -24.31 -31.01
N PRO A 27 103.92 -23.15 -31.30
CA PRO A 27 103.28 -22.33 -30.29
C PRO A 27 102.27 -23.17 -29.53
N GLN A 28 102.59 -23.44 -28.26
CA GLN A 28 101.73 -24.20 -27.37
C GLN A 28 100.47 -23.35 -27.14
N ASP A 29 99.31 -23.96 -27.35
CA ASP A 29 97.98 -23.31 -27.38
C ASP A 29 97.72 -22.41 -28.61
N ALA A 30 97.54 -23.05 -29.78
CA ALA A 30 97.10 -22.38 -31.00
C ALA A 30 95.68 -21.78 -30.88
N VAL A 31 95.44 -20.63 -31.51
CA VAL A 31 94.14 -19.93 -31.51
C VAL A 31 93.36 -20.22 -32.80
N CYS A 32 92.12 -20.67 -32.65
CA CYS A 32 91.17 -20.99 -33.72
C CYS A 32 89.94 -20.07 -33.66
N ALA A 33 89.30 -19.86 -34.82
CA ALA A 33 87.93 -19.33 -34.86
C ALA A 33 86.94 -20.47 -34.56
N SER A 34 86.27 -20.41 -33.40
CA SER A 34 85.27 -21.40 -32.97
C SER A 34 83.86 -20.80 -32.98
N GLN A 35 82.86 -21.58 -33.38
CA GLN A 35 81.46 -21.18 -33.25
C GLN A 35 81.01 -21.34 -31.79
N VAL A 36 80.58 -20.24 -31.18
CA VAL A 36 80.17 -20.18 -29.76
C VAL A 36 78.84 -19.45 -29.62
N LEU A 37 78.09 -19.80 -28.57
CA LEU A 37 76.81 -19.16 -28.26
C LEU A 37 77.07 -17.89 -27.44
N ALA A 38 76.97 -16.73 -28.07
CA ALA A 38 77.02 -15.45 -27.35
C ALA A 38 75.69 -15.23 -26.61
N PRO A 39 75.70 -14.97 -25.28
CA PRO A 39 74.49 -14.91 -24.48
C PRO A 39 73.56 -13.77 -24.88
N ALA A 40 72.30 -13.86 -24.47
CA ALA A 40 71.32 -12.80 -24.65
C ALA A 40 71.65 -11.58 -23.78
N LEU A 41 71.42 -10.38 -24.31
CA LEU A 41 71.58 -9.12 -23.57
C LEU A 41 70.20 -8.60 -23.18
N PHE A 42 70.03 -8.32 -21.88
CA PHE A 42 68.81 -7.75 -21.31
C PHE A 42 69.08 -6.35 -20.76
N ARG A 43 68.08 -5.48 -20.83
CA ARG A 43 68.06 -4.15 -20.20
C ARG A 43 67.07 -4.18 -19.04
N PRO A 44 67.43 -3.69 -17.84
CA PRO A 44 66.45 -3.50 -16.78
C PRO A 44 65.44 -2.44 -17.21
N ASN A 45 64.16 -2.78 -17.14
CA ASN A 45 63.03 -1.91 -17.39
C ASN A 45 61.98 -2.11 -16.28
N THR A 46 60.99 -1.22 -16.19
CA THR A 46 59.86 -1.33 -15.25
C THR A 46 58.55 -1.24 -16.00
N GLU A 47 57.67 -2.21 -15.81
CA GLU A 47 56.34 -2.23 -16.40
C GLU A 47 55.28 -1.94 -15.34
N ALA A 48 54.36 -1.03 -15.65
CA ALA A 48 53.30 -0.60 -14.74
C ALA A 48 52.08 -1.52 -14.87
N VAL A 49 52.03 -2.57 -14.05
CA VAL A 49 50.92 -3.53 -14.04
C VAL A 49 49.81 -3.04 -13.11
N ILE A 50 48.56 -3.10 -13.57
CA ILE A 50 47.38 -2.82 -12.73
C ILE A 50 47.18 -4.01 -11.79
N VAL A 51 47.36 -3.78 -10.49
CA VAL A 51 47.19 -4.78 -9.42
C VAL A 51 45.78 -4.71 -8.80
N TYR A 52 45.12 -3.57 -8.94
CA TYR A 52 43.72 -3.40 -8.56
C TYR A 52 43.01 -2.55 -9.61
N GLU A 53 41.95 -3.09 -10.21
CA GLU A 53 41.14 -2.41 -11.22
C GLU A 53 40.32 -1.25 -10.61
N PRO A 54 39.91 -0.24 -11.40
CA PRO A 54 39.08 0.83 -10.89
C PRO A 54 37.68 0.30 -10.57
N SER A 55 37.10 0.69 -9.43
CA SER A 55 35.82 0.16 -8.96
C SER A 55 34.91 1.25 -8.38
N THR A 56 33.60 0.99 -8.37
CA THR A 56 32.61 1.89 -7.77
C THR A 56 32.39 1.54 -6.30
N MET A 57 32.69 2.47 -5.40
CA MET A 57 32.37 2.35 -3.98
C MET A 57 31.04 3.05 -3.69
N TYR A 58 30.06 2.30 -3.18
CA TYR A 58 28.77 2.84 -2.75
C TYR A 58 28.79 3.11 -1.25
N THR A 59 28.50 4.35 -0.85
CA THR A 59 28.29 4.75 0.55
C THR A 59 26.82 5.09 0.75
N THR A 60 26.14 4.35 1.62
CA THR A 60 24.69 4.50 1.86
C THR A 60 24.42 5.16 3.20
N THR A 61 23.71 6.28 3.18
CA THR A 61 23.11 6.90 4.37
C THR A 61 21.69 6.34 4.57
N PRO A 62 21.36 5.73 5.71
CA PRO A 62 20.05 5.12 5.94
C PRO A 62 18.93 6.17 6.11
N VAL A 63 17.71 5.78 5.73
CA VAL A 63 16.51 6.60 5.88
C VAL A 63 16.27 7.02 7.33
N GLN A 64 15.92 8.29 7.57
CA GLN A 64 15.54 8.78 8.89
C GLN A 64 14.02 8.94 8.97
N MET A 65 13.42 8.32 9.99
CA MET A 65 11.99 8.30 10.22
C MET A 65 11.61 9.29 11.33
N GLY A 66 10.74 10.24 10.99
CA GLY A 66 10.04 11.07 11.96
C GLY A 66 8.66 10.51 12.31
N TYR A 67 8.06 11.06 13.36
CA TYR A 67 6.70 10.73 13.78
C TYR A 67 5.85 12.00 13.87
N GLY A 68 4.81 12.07 13.05
CA GLY A 68 3.80 13.12 13.11
C GLY A 68 2.50 12.62 13.72
N GLU A 69 1.73 13.50 14.34
CA GLU A 69 0.39 13.17 14.86
C GLU A 69 -0.69 13.69 13.91
N ARG A 70 -1.73 12.87 13.66
CA ARG A 70 -2.93 13.29 12.93
C ARG A 70 -4.17 12.92 13.73
N LYS A 71 -5.04 13.90 13.96
CA LYS A 71 -6.41 13.64 14.44
C LYS A 71 -7.22 13.03 13.31
N VAL A 72 -7.78 11.85 13.58
CA VAL A 72 -8.66 11.09 12.68
C VAL A 72 -10.04 11.03 13.33
N LYS A 73 -11.07 11.40 12.58
CA LYS A 73 -12.47 11.26 13.01
C LYS A 73 -12.84 9.77 12.97
N ILE A 74 -13.31 9.24 14.10
CA ILE A 74 -13.69 7.82 14.26
C ILE A 74 -15.20 7.62 14.41
N ALA A 75 -15.93 8.66 14.80
CA ALA A 75 -17.39 8.69 14.77
C ALA A 75 -17.85 10.05 14.26
N ASP A 76 -18.87 10.04 13.41
CA ASP A 76 -19.50 11.26 12.91
C ASP A 76 -20.37 11.93 13.98
N ALA A 77 -20.56 13.25 13.84
CA ALA A 77 -21.54 13.97 14.64
C ALA A 77 -22.94 13.53 14.19
N TYR A 78 -23.83 13.29 15.16
CA TYR A 78 -25.21 12.89 14.87
C TYR A 78 -26.19 13.63 15.77
N VAL A 79 -27.46 13.53 15.39
CA VAL A 79 -28.56 14.23 16.03
C VAL A 79 -29.48 13.21 16.69
N GLU A 80 -29.70 13.37 17.99
CA GLU A 80 -30.63 12.59 18.81
C GLU A 80 -31.88 13.44 19.10
N TYR A 81 -33.05 12.80 19.21
CA TYR A 81 -34.32 13.48 19.49
C TYR A 81 -34.96 12.94 20.76
N ASP A 82 -34.99 13.75 21.81
CA ASP A 82 -35.71 13.44 23.04
C ASP A 82 -37.22 13.73 22.84
N LEU A 83 -38.05 12.68 22.87
CA LEU A 83 -39.50 12.80 22.69
C LEU A 83 -40.20 13.13 24.03
N ILE A 84 -40.63 14.38 24.19
CA ILE A 84 -41.48 14.81 25.30
C ILE A 84 -42.94 14.51 24.92
N PRO A 85 -43.65 13.64 25.68
CA PRO A 85 -45.02 13.24 25.34
C PRO A 85 -46.02 14.39 25.51
N ALA A 86 -47.13 14.31 24.77
CA ALA A 86 -48.24 15.25 24.87
C ALA A 86 -48.93 15.18 26.25
N LYS A 87 -49.35 16.33 26.77
CA LYS A 87 -50.18 16.41 27.98
C LYS A 87 -51.64 16.67 27.61
N PHE A 88 -52.53 15.87 28.20
CA PHE A 88 -53.97 15.99 28.06
C PHE A 88 -54.60 16.43 29.37
N GLY A 89 -55.59 17.31 29.29
CA GLY A 89 -56.47 17.68 30.40
C GLY A 89 -57.90 17.24 30.11
N GLU A 90 -58.74 17.21 31.13
CA GLU A 90 -60.16 16.90 30.97
C GLU A 90 -60.98 18.18 31.14
N VAL A 91 -61.84 18.46 30.16
CA VAL A 91 -62.76 19.61 30.18
C VAL A 91 -64.18 19.07 30.16
N THR A 92 -65.00 19.52 31.11
CA THR A 92 -66.44 19.24 31.15
C THR A 92 -67.20 20.21 30.26
N GLU A 93 -67.93 19.69 29.28
CA GLU A 93 -68.82 20.46 28.40
C GLU A 93 -70.27 20.06 28.69
N THR A 94 -71.15 21.03 28.93
CA THR A 94 -72.57 20.77 29.20
C THR A 94 -73.31 20.70 27.87
N VAL A 95 -73.76 19.50 27.50
CA VAL A 95 -74.45 19.24 26.24
C VAL A 95 -75.94 19.01 26.51
N GLU A 96 -76.80 19.64 25.71
CA GLU A 96 -78.23 19.35 25.68
C GLU A 96 -78.45 17.95 25.06
N VAL A 97 -78.89 16.99 25.87
CA VAL A 97 -79.09 15.59 25.44
C VAL A 97 -80.52 15.38 24.95
N GLU A 98 -81.49 16.00 25.61
CA GLU A 98 -82.89 15.99 25.21
C GLU A 98 -83.40 17.43 25.17
N ARG A 99 -84.01 17.83 24.05
CA ARG A 99 -84.59 19.17 23.88
C ARG A 99 -85.92 19.30 24.61
N GLU A 100 -86.25 20.53 25.00
CA GLU A 100 -87.59 20.86 25.48
C GLU A 100 -88.63 20.46 24.43
N ARG A 101 -89.68 19.76 24.86
CA ARG A 101 -90.79 19.37 23.98
C ARG A 101 -92.14 19.53 24.66
N VAL A 102 -93.17 19.77 23.85
CA VAL A 102 -94.55 19.90 24.31
C VAL A 102 -95.32 18.65 23.93
N GLU A 103 -95.77 17.89 24.94
CA GLU A 103 -96.67 16.76 24.75
C GLU A 103 -98.13 17.23 24.94
N ILE A 104 -99.03 16.69 24.11
CA ILE A 104 -100.45 17.08 24.07
C ILE A 104 -101.29 15.90 24.54
N GLU A 105 -101.95 16.07 25.69
CA GLU A 105 -102.85 15.09 26.29
C GLU A 105 -104.30 15.47 25.95
N THR A 106 -105.08 14.54 25.39
CA THR A 106 -106.48 14.79 24.97
C THR A 106 -107.44 14.16 25.96
N LEU A 107 -108.25 14.98 26.63
CA LEU A 107 -109.32 14.52 27.52
C LEU A 107 -110.63 14.40 26.72
N PRO A 108 -111.33 13.24 26.78
CA PRO A 108 -112.57 13.03 26.03
C PRO A 108 -113.72 13.88 26.59
N ALA A 109 -114.76 14.08 25.77
CA ALA A 109 -115.99 14.73 26.21
C ALA A 109 -116.77 13.82 27.18
N THR A 110 -117.39 14.40 28.19
CA THR A 110 -118.32 13.71 29.09
C THR A 110 -119.75 14.11 28.79
N TYR A 111 -120.69 13.20 29.04
CA TYR A 111 -122.12 13.37 28.73
C TYR A 111 -122.96 13.20 30.00
N ARG A 112 -124.10 13.89 30.04
CA ARG A 112 -125.12 13.78 31.09
C ARG A 112 -126.50 13.60 30.46
N THR A 113 -127.32 12.76 31.06
CA THR A 113 -128.69 12.48 30.60
C THR A 113 -129.66 13.58 31.01
N ASP A 114 -130.50 13.99 30.07
CA ASP A 114 -131.57 14.98 30.20
C ASP A 114 -132.88 14.39 29.65
N THR A 115 -134.04 14.75 30.22
CA THR A 115 -135.35 14.19 29.83
C THR A 115 -136.27 15.24 29.24
N LYS A 116 -136.73 15.02 28.01
CA LYS A 116 -137.66 15.90 27.33
C LYS A 116 -139.00 15.20 27.09
N ARG A 117 -140.10 15.80 27.56
CA ARG A 117 -141.46 15.35 27.20
C ARG A 117 -141.80 15.81 25.79
N ILE A 118 -142.18 14.87 24.94
CA ILE A 118 -142.61 15.10 23.57
C ILE A 118 -144.08 14.67 23.47
N LYS A 119 -144.92 15.52 22.87
CA LYS A 119 -146.34 15.20 22.61
C LYS A 119 -146.41 14.25 21.43
N VAL A 120 -146.89 13.03 21.66
CA VAL A 120 -146.98 11.98 20.62
C VAL A 120 -148.36 11.93 19.99
N LYS A 121 -149.42 12.25 20.74
CA LYS A 121 -150.79 12.41 20.21
C LYS A 121 -151.46 13.64 20.80
N ALA A 122 -152.16 14.40 19.96
CA ALA A 122 -153.00 15.50 20.40
C ALA A 122 -154.29 14.98 21.06
N ALA A 123 -154.94 15.83 21.86
CA ALA A 123 -156.23 15.53 22.45
C ALA A 123 -157.31 15.43 21.36
N THR A 124 -158.25 14.50 21.49
CA THR A 124 -159.34 14.30 20.53
C THR A 124 -160.67 14.12 21.26
N GLN A 125 -161.77 14.29 20.53
CA GLN A 125 -163.13 14.22 21.05
C GLN A 125 -163.87 13.00 20.49
N ARG A 126 -164.63 12.31 21.34
CA ARG A 126 -165.52 11.21 20.94
C ARG A 126 -166.85 11.29 21.67
N TRP A 127 -167.93 10.92 20.99
CA TRP A 127 -169.24 10.79 21.61
C TRP A 127 -169.25 9.62 22.60
N ASN A 128 -169.87 9.84 23.76
CA ASN A 128 -170.10 8.84 24.78
C ASN A 128 -171.60 8.45 24.78
N PRO A 129 -171.97 7.17 24.54
CA PRO A 129 -173.36 6.73 24.55
C PRO A 129 -174.02 6.68 25.94
N ASN A 130 -173.23 6.69 27.03
CA ASN A 130 -173.75 6.70 28.40
C ASN A 130 -173.45 8.05 29.06
N CYS A 131 -174.38 8.98 28.92
CA CYS A 131 -174.39 10.25 29.64
C CYS A 131 -175.49 10.21 30.72
N PRO A 132 -175.24 10.68 31.96
CA PRO A 132 -176.22 10.60 33.03
C PRO A 132 -177.38 11.58 32.78
N ALA A 133 -178.62 11.07 32.83
CA ALA A 133 -179.81 11.89 32.65
C ALA A 133 -180.03 12.84 33.84
N ILE A 134 -180.35 14.11 33.55
CA ILE A 134 -180.65 15.15 34.56
C ILE A 134 -182.11 15.59 34.37
N LEU A 135 -182.80 15.80 35.49
CA LEU A 135 -184.22 16.15 35.55
C LEU A 135 -184.49 17.57 35.01
N ALA A 136 -185.33 17.69 33.98
CA ALA A 136 -186.16 18.87 33.72
C ALA A 136 -187.38 18.48 32.88
N ALA A 137 -188.46 19.28 32.98
CA ALA A 137 -189.76 19.00 32.39
C ALA A 137 -189.82 19.24 30.86
N ASP A 138 -190.93 18.76 30.30
CA ASP A 138 -191.46 18.96 28.94
C ASP A 138 -190.86 18.09 27.80
N ASN A 139 -191.78 17.62 26.95
CA ASN A 139 -191.49 16.75 25.81
C ASN A 139 -190.57 17.45 24.79
N HIS A 140 -189.30 17.03 24.68
CA HIS A 140 -188.69 16.47 23.45
C HIS A 140 -187.13 16.44 23.51
N SER A 141 -186.56 15.25 23.31
CA SER A 141 -185.17 14.95 22.85
C SER A 141 -183.96 15.60 23.55
N ALA A 142 -183.26 14.80 24.37
CA ALA A 142 -181.83 14.91 24.76
C ALA A 142 -181.35 13.50 25.24
N GLU A 143 -180.07 13.10 25.27
CA GLU A 143 -178.80 13.70 24.78
C GLU A 143 -177.79 12.57 24.41
N ASN A 144 -176.80 12.87 23.56
CA ASN A 144 -175.48 12.19 23.55
C ASN A 144 -174.42 13.26 23.84
N CYS A 145 -173.43 12.99 24.69
CA CYS A 145 -172.44 13.99 25.14
C CYS A 145 -171.02 13.74 24.58
N LEU A 146 -170.26 14.82 24.36
CA LEU A 146 -168.94 14.77 23.72
C LEU A 146 -167.79 14.79 24.74
N LEU A 147 -167.10 13.64 24.90
CA LEU A 147 -165.99 13.50 25.86
C LEU A 147 -164.65 13.80 25.19
N THR A 148 -163.83 14.65 25.81
CA THR A 148 -162.46 14.98 25.34
C THR A 148 -161.43 14.07 26.03
N VAL A 149 -160.62 13.37 25.24
CA VAL A 149 -159.51 12.53 25.73
C VAL A 149 -158.22 13.37 25.71
N PRO A 150 -157.46 13.48 26.82
CA PRO A 150 -156.29 14.34 26.90
C PRO A 150 -155.11 13.87 26.04
N ALA A 151 -154.23 14.81 25.67
CA ALA A 151 -153.06 14.57 24.83
C ALA A 151 -152.02 13.66 25.52
N GLU A 152 -151.48 12.71 24.76
CA GLU A 152 -150.49 11.74 25.23
C GLU A 152 -149.06 12.26 24.99
N TYR A 153 -148.20 12.14 26.00
CA TYR A 153 -146.80 12.58 25.95
C TYR A 153 -145.88 11.45 26.43
N THR A 154 -144.78 11.21 25.73
CA THR A 154 -143.69 10.34 26.19
C THR A 154 -142.48 11.19 26.63
N THR A 155 -141.78 10.75 27.67
CA THR A 155 -140.45 11.25 28.02
C THR A 155 -139.41 10.49 27.20
N VAL A 156 -138.56 11.23 26.47
CA VAL A 156 -137.37 10.67 25.83
C VAL A 156 -136.13 11.21 26.54
N THR A 157 -135.23 10.30 26.94
CA THR A 157 -133.89 10.62 27.42
C THR A 157 -132.98 11.00 26.25
N ARG A 158 -132.21 12.07 26.41
CA ARG A 158 -131.10 12.43 25.50
C ARG A 158 -129.83 12.64 26.31
N GLU A 159 -128.69 12.32 25.73
CA GLU A 159 -127.40 12.66 26.30
C GLU A 159 -126.93 14.01 25.75
N VAL A 160 -126.55 14.92 26.64
CA VAL A 160 -126.02 16.25 26.30
C VAL A 160 -124.59 16.34 26.83
N ILE A 161 -123.70 16.98 26.06
CA ILE A 161 -122.31 17.19 26.47
C ILE A 161 -122.29 18.04 27.75
N ASP A 162 -121.62 17.52 28.78
CA ASP A 162 -121.48 18.15 30.09
C ASP A 162 -120.13 18.90 30.19
N SER A 163 -119.05 18.25 29.75
CA SER A 163 -117.77 18.89 29.46
C SER A 163 -117.34 18.54 28.03
N PRO A 164 -117.01 19.53 27.16
CA PRO A 164 -116.45 19.24 25.86
C PRO A 164 -115.06 18.61 25.98
N ALA A 165 -114.65 17.88 24.94
CA ALA A 165 -113.29 17.38 24.82
C ALA A 165 -112.30 18.55 24.79
N ARG A 166 -111.17 18.42 25.48
CA ARG A 166 -110.14 19.46 25.56
C ARG A 166 -108.74 18.87 25.57
N THR A 167 -107.78 19.63 25.04
CA THR A 167 -106.37 19.27 25.07
C THR A 167 -105.63 20.04 26.15
N ILE A 168 -104.68 19.40 26.81
CA ILE A 168 -103.76 20.00 27.77
C ILE A 168 -102.35 19.86 27.22
N LYS A 169 -101.59 20.95 27.21
CA LYS A 169 -100.18 20.98 26.81
C LYS A 169 -99.30 20.82 28.04
N ARG A 170 -98.45 19.78 28.05
CA ARG A 170 -97.43 19.54 29.08
C ARG A 170 -96.06 19.86 28.48
N ILE A 171 -95.36 20.83 29.04
CA ILE A 171 -93.98 21.15 28.66
C ILE A 171 -93.05 20.19 29.43
N ILE A 172 -92.21 19.46 28.72
CA ILE A 172 -91.13 18.64 29.27
C ILE A 172 -89.85 19.44 29.07
N PRO A 173 -89.18 19.90 30.15
CA PRO A 173 -88.01 20.78 30.05
C PRO A 173 -86.82 20.07 29.43
N ALA A 174 -85.93 20.84 28.80
CA ALA A 174 -84.69 20.34 28.22
C ALA A 174 -83.80 19.68 29.30
N ARG A 175 -83.17 18.56 28.95
CA ARG A 175 -82.25 17.82 29.82
C ARG A 175 -80.83 17.95 29.32
N THR A 176 -79.99 18.62 30.11
CA THR A 176 -78.55 18.72 29.88
C THR A 176 -77.79 17.63 30.63
N ALA A 177 -76.66 17.20 30.07
CA ALA A 177 -75.69 16.36 30.76
C ALA A 177 -74.28 16.93 30.57
N THR A 178 -73.46 16.85 31.60
CA THR A 178 -72.04 17.19 31.52
C THR A 178 -71.25 16.01 30.98
N MET A 179 -70.55 16.20 29.87
CA MET A 179 -69.65 15.20 29.27
C MET A 179 -68.20 15.66 29.40
N THR A 180 -67.30 14.76 29.79
CA THR A 180 -65.86 15.02 29.86
C THR A 180 -65.20 14.70 28.53
N ARG A 181 -64.47 15.68 27.96
CA ARG A 181 -63.63 15.47 26.78
C ARG A 181 -62.16 15.70 27.15
N LYS A 182 -61.29 14.81 26.68
CA LYS A 182 -59.83 15.01 26.73
C LYS A 182 -59.40 16.06 25.71
N VAL A 183 -58.84 17.16 26.19
CA VAL A 183 -58.32 18.26 25.39
C VAL A 183 -56.79 18.25 25.47
N LEU A 184 -56.12 18.43 24.33
CA LEU A 184 -54.68 18.55 24.26
C LEU A 184 -54.24 19.90 24.88
N LEU A 185 -53.51 19.85 25.99
CA LEU A 185 -52.98 21.06 26.65
C LEU A 185 -51.61 21.43 26.10
N GLU A 186 -50.71 20.46 26.00
CA GLU A 186 -49.38 20.64 25.43
C GLU A 186 -49.16 19.57 24.35
N PRO A 187 -48.85 19.95 23.10
CA PRO A 187 -48.48 19.00 22.05
C PRO A 187 -47.17 18.30 22.39
N ALA A 188 -46.99 17.07 21.91
CA ALA A 188 -45.72 16.36 21.99
C ALA A 188 -44.63 17.17 21.26
N LYS A 189 -43.41 17.17 21.80
CA LYS A 189 -42.28 17.94 21.26
C LYS A 189 -41.04 17.06 21.20
N ALA A 190 -40.32 17.12 20.09
CA ALA A 190 -38.99 16.52 19.96
C ALA A 190 -37.93 17.58 20.26
N VAL A 191 -37.12 17.37 21.30
CA VAL A 191 -35.96 18.23 21.59
C VAL A 191 -34.76 17.68 20.85
N ARG A 192 -34.15 18.50 19.99
CA ARG A 192 -32.95 18.16 19.23
C ARG A 192 -31.72 18.26 20.13
N ARG A 193 -30.97 17.16 20.26
CA ARG A 193 -29.68 17.09 20.94
C ARG A 193 -28.58 16.77 19.93
N GLU A 194 -27.51 17.55 19.91
CA GLU A 194 -26.39 17.34 18.98
C GLU A 194 -25.25 16.62 19.70
N ILE A 195 -24.88 15.44 19.23
CA ILE A 195 -23.75 14.67 19.73
C ILE A 195 -22.54 14.95 18.81
N PRO A 196 -21.43 15.50 19.34
CA PRO A 196 -20.29 15.91 18.53
C PRO A 196 -19.50 14.71 17.97
N ALA A 197 -18.81 14.94 16.85
CA ALA A 197 -17.93 13.95 16.24
C ALA A 197 -16.76 13.60 17.17
N VAL A 198 -16.41 12.31 17.24
CA VAL A 198 -15.32 11.81 18.07
C VAL A 198 -14.05 11.66 17.24
N TYR A 199 -12.93 12.17 17.77
CA TYR A 199 -11.62 12.15 17.13
C TYR A 199 -10.61 11.40 18.00
N THR A 200 -9.73 10.62 17.36
CA THR A 200 -8.56 10.02 18.00
C THR A 200 -7.27 10.53 17.34
N THR A 201 -6.17 10.57 18.08
CA THR A 201 -4.86 10.97 17.54
C THR A 201 -4.06 9.73 17.19
N VAL A 202 -3.70 9.57 15.90
CA VAL A 202 -2.86 8.47 15.42
C VAL A 202 -1.46 8.99 15.12
N LYS A 203 -0.44 8.31 15.67
CA LYS A 203 0.97 8.55 15.32
C LYS A 203 1.28 7.92 13.97
N LEU A 204 1.73 8.73 13.03
CA LEU A 204 2.10 8.34 11.68
C LEU A 204 3.61 8.49 11.49
N ALA A 205 4.27 7.40 11.15
CA ALA A 205 5.65 7.44 10.70
C ALA A 205 5.74 8.16 9.35
N ARG A 206 6.69 9.08 9.22
CA ARG A 206 6.98 9.86 8.01
C ARG A 206 8.48 9.76 7.72
N VAL A 207 8.86 9.64 6.45
CA VAL A 207 10.26 9.81 6.05
C VAL A 207 10.62 11.29 6.19
N GLU A 208 11.54 11.63 7.10
CA GLU A 208 12.07 12.99 7.26
C GLU A 208 13.27 13.22 6.35
N GLN A 209 14.16 12.23 6.25
CA GLN A 209 15.28 12.25 5.32
C GLN A 209 15.31 10.94 4.53
N PRO A 210 15.20 10.98 3.19
CA PRO A 210 15.27 9.78 2.36
C PRO A 210 16.67 9.16 2.42
N ALA A 211 16.75 7.84 2.19
CA ALA A 211 18.04 7.18 2.05
C ALA A 211 18.84 7.80 0.89
N LYS A 212 20.14 8.01 1.09
CA LYS A 212 21.03 8.61 0.10
C LYS A 212 22.15 7.64 -0.23
N VAL A 213 22.37 7.37 -1.51
CA VAL A 213 23.52 6.61 -1.99
C VAL A 213 24.49 7.59 -2.65
N VAL A 214 25.75 7.52 -2.25
CA VAL A 214 26.86 8.28 -2.85
C VAL A 214 27.79 7.29 -3.53
N THR A 215 27.95 7.44 -4.84
CA THR A 215 28.87 6.62 -5.64
C THR A 215 30.20 7.35 -5.76
N THR A 216 31.27 6.75 -5.26
CA THR A 216 32.64 7.27 -5.37
C THR A 216 33.45 6.36 -6.29
N GLN A 217 34.15 6.92 -7.27
CA GLN A 217 35.05 6.16 -8.15
C GLN A 217 36.38 5.92 -7.44
N GLN A 218 36.74 4.66 -7.22
CA GLN A 218 38.05 4.26 -6.71
C GLN A 218 39.01 4.08 -7.90
N PRO A 219 40.16 4.78 -7.95
CA PRO A 219 41.10 4.66 -9.04
C PRO A 219 41.83 3.31 -9.03
N ALA A 220 42.31 2.90 -10.21
CA ALA A 220 43.15 1.73 -10.35
C ALA A 220 44.47 1.88 -9.56
N LYS A 221 44.94 0.80 -8.94
CA LYS A 221 46.25 0.75 -8.28
C LYS A 221 47.26 0.05 -9.18
N THR A 222 48.28 0.76 -9.62
CA THR A 222 49.40 0.22 -10.40
C THR A 222 50.59 -0.12 -9.49
N GLN A 223 51.35 -1.14 -9.88
CA GLN A 223 52.63 -1.48 -9.29
C GLN A 223 53.68 -1.58 -10.40
N GLN A 224 54.85 -1.00 -10.15
CA GLN A 224 56.00 -1.10 -11.06
C GLN A 224 56.69 -2.44 -10.82
N ILE A 225 56.69 -3.31 -11.83
CA ILE A 225 57.35 -4.62 -11.77
C ILE A 225 58.66 -4.52 -12.58
N PRO A 226 59.82 -4.89 -12.01
CA PRO A 226 61.07 -4.92 -12.76
C PRO A 226 61.04 -6.07 -13.78
N VAL A 227 61.24 -5.75 -15.05
CA VAL A 227 61.25 -6.70 -16.17
C VAL A 227 62.56 -6.59 -16.94
N ALA A 228 63.09 -7.73 -17.38
CA ALA A 228 64.32 -7.80 -18.16
C ALA A 228 63.97 -7.76 -19.66
N GLN A 229 64.06 -6.58 -20.28
CA GLN A 229 63.73 -6.43 -21.71
C GLN A 229 64.88 -6.94 -22.58
N THR A 230 64.62 -7.94 -23.43
CA THR A 230 65.61 -8.47 -24.37
C THR A 230 66.04 -7.41 -25.39
N VAL A 231 67.31 -7.03 -25.36
CA VAL A 231 67.94 -6.11 -26.32
C VAL A 231 68.53 -6.90 -27.50
N ARG A 232 69.12 -8.07 -27.21
CA ARG A 232 69.68 -8.98 -28.20
C ARG A 232 69.44 -10.41 -27.74
N SER A 233 68.86 -11.27 -28.59
CA SER A 233 68.77 -12.70 -28.32
C SER A 233 70.14 -13.37 -28.32
N ALA A 234 70.25 -14.56 -27.72
CA ALA A 234 71.45 -15.37 -27.84
C ALA A 234 71.65 -15.78 -29.30
N LEU A 235 72.89 -15.75 -29.79
CA LEU A 235 73.20 -16.04 -31.19
C LEU A 235 74.60 -16.65 -31.36
N MET A 236 74.76 -17.46 -32.41
CA MET A 236 76.03 -18.12 -32.72
C MET A 236 77.00 -17.14 -33.38
N VAL A 237 78.19 -16.97 -32.80
CA VAL A 237 79.25 -16.08 -33.27
C VAL A 237 80.54 -16.88 -33.44
N ALA A 238 81.34 -16.55 -34.46
CA ALA A 238 82.72 -17.03 -34.54
C ALA A 238 83.61 -16.16 -33.64
N MET A 239 84.17 -16.74 -32.58
CA MET A 239 85.09 -16.05 -31.65
C MET A 239 86.44 -16.77 -31.56
N PRO A 240 87.53 -16.05 -31.23
CA PRO A 240 88.82 -16.67 -30.98
C PRO A 240 88.78 -17.50 -29.68
N ALA A 241 89.17 -18.76 -29.81
CA ALA A 241 89.30 -19.73 -28.74
C ALA A 241 90.57 -20.55 -28.94
N LEU A 242 91.01 -21.28 -27.91
CA LEU A 242 92.07 -22.27 -28.12
C LEU A 242 91.56 -23.42 -28.97
N CYS A 243 92.36 -23.85 -29.94
CA CYS A 243 92.07 -24.99 -30.80
C CYS A 243 92.05 -26.28 -29.95
N GLU A 244 90.89 -26.90 -29.75
CA GLU A 244 90.73 -28.08 -28.87
C GLU A 244 91.74 -29.22 -29.15
N ALA A 245 92.10 -29.45 -30.42
CA ALA A 245 93.08 -30.47 -30.82
C ALA A 245 94.56 -30.09 -30.56
N ALA A 246 94.84 -28.87 -30.11
CA ALA A 246 96.19 -28.32 -29.93
C ALA A 246 96.39 -27.58 -28.58
N VAL A 247 95.46 -27.69 -27.64
CA VAL A 247 95.63 -27.18 -26.26
C VAL A 247 96.54 -28.12 -25.49
N SER A 248 97.50 -27.57 -24.74
CA SER A 248 98.39 -28.40 -23.92
C SER A 248 97.65 -28.99 -22.71
N PRO A 249 98.01 -30.23 -22.26
CA PRO A 249 97.44 -30.79 -21.03
C PRO A 249 97.70 -29.91 -19.80
N ALA A 250 98.83 -29.20 -19.74
CA ALA A 250 99.14 -28.28 -18.66
C ALA A 250 98.18 -27.07 -18.64
N THR A 251 97.82 -26.53 -19.80
CA THR A 251 96.84 -25.45 -19.95
C THR A 251 95.44 -25.91 -19.55
N ILE A 252 95.08 -27.16 -19.90
CA ILE A 252 93.81 -27.78 -19.46
C ILE A 252 93.80 -28.01 -17.94
N GLU A 253 94.93 -28.45 -17.34
CA GLU A 253 95.04 -28.63 -15.90
C GLU A 253 94.88 -27.30 -15.15
N GLN A 254 95.56 -26.24 -15.61
CA GLN A 254 95.37 -24.88 -15.07
C GLN A 254 93.92 -24.39 -15.22
N LEU A 255 93.28 -24.66 -16.37
CA LEU A 255 91.86 -24.37 -16.58
C LEU A 255 90.97 -25.10 -15.57
N GLN A 256 91.19 -26.40 -15.35
CA GLN A 256 90.47 -27.21 -14.35
C GLN A 256 90.71 -26.69 -12.93
N GLN A 257 91.95 -26.37 -12.56
CA GLN A 257 92.29 -25.79 -11.26
C GLN A 257 91.55 -24.47 -11.02
N ARG A 258 91.51 -23.55 -12.00
CA ARG A 258 90.76 -22.29 -11.87
C ARG A 258 89.25 -22.51 -11.83
N LEU A 259 88.69 -23.38 -12.68
CA LEU A 259 87.26 -23.74 -12.63
C LEU A 259 86.87 -24.41 -11.31
N GLN A 260 87.78 -25.16 -10.68
CA GLN A 260 87.60 -25.77 -9.36
C GLN A 260 87.65 -24.73 -8.24
N GLN A 261 88.59 -23.79 -8.29
CA GLN A 261 88.65 -22.65 -7.35
C GLN A 261 87.38 -21.77 -7.42
N GLN A 262 86.77 -21.67 -8.60
CA GLN A 262 85.49 -20.98 -8.81
C GLN A 262 84.26 -21.85 -8.48
N GLY A 263 84.44 -23.11 -8.07
CA GLY A 263 83.37 -24.03 -7.66
C GLY A 263 82.66 -24.81 -8.78
N TYR A 264 83.03 -24.61 -10.04
CA TYR A 264 82.38 -25.23 -11.21
C TYR A 264 82.93 -26.62 -11.56
N TYR A 265 84.19 -26.93 -11.21
CA TYR A 265 84.82 -28.22 -11.51
C TYR A 265 85.02 -29.10 -10.27
N GLN A 266 84.38 -30.27 -10.26
CA GLN A 266 84.36 -31.23 -9.14
C GLN A 266 85.20 -32.50 -9.41
N GLY A 267 86.15 -32.45 -10.35
CA GLY A 267 87.09 -33.53 -10.63
C GLY A 267 88.48 -33.28 -10.03
N THR A 268 89.37 -34.24 -10.17
CA THR A 268 90.82 -34.00 -10.07
C THR A 268 91.30 -33.28 -11.33
N PRO A 269 92.02 -32.15 -11.24
CA PRO A 269 92.70 -31.57 -12.38
C PRO A 269 93.67 -32.61 -12.98
N ASP A 270 93.37 -33.08 -14.18
CA ASP A 270 94.03 -34.21 -14.85
C ASP A 270 94.58 -33.84 -16.24
N GLY A 271 94.39 -32.58 -16.67
CA GLY A 271 94.80 -32.10 -17.98
C GLY A 271 93.92 -32.59 -19.13
N VAL A 272 92.77 -33.23 -18.87
CA VAL A 272 91.91 -33.84 -19.88
C VAL A 272 90.63 -33.02 -20.12
N LEU A 273 90.40 -32.63 -21.38
CA LEU A 273 89.20 -31.89 -21.81
C LEU A 273 87.96 -32.79 -22.00
N GLY A 274 87.69 -33.60 -20.98
CA GLY A 274 86.55 -34.52 -20.91
C GLY A 274 85.22 -33.81 -20.63
N SER A 275 84.15 -34.60 -20.57
CA SER A 275 82.78 -34.09 -20.34
C SER A 275 82.65 -33.25 -19.07
N LYS A 276 83.26 -33.67 -17.96
CA LYS A 276 83.29 -32.89 -16.70
C LYS A 276 83.92 -31.51 -16.89
N THR A 277 85.03 -31.44 -17.61
CA THR A 277 85.75 -30.18 -17.90
C THR A 277 84.92 -29.26 -18.78
N ARG A 278 84.28 -29.80 -19.83
CA ARG A 278 83.38 -29.06 -20.73
C ARG A 278 82.13 -28.54 -20.01
N THR A 279 81.48 -29.37 -19.20
CA THR A 279 80.30 -28.94 -18.42
C THR A 279 80.64 -27.83 -17.43
N ALA A 280 81.76 -27.97 -16.70
CA ALA A 280 82.25 -26.93 -15.79
C ALA A 280 82.57 -25.61 -16.54
N LEU A 281 83.21 -25.71 -17.71
CA LEU A 281 83.51 -24.57 -18.57
C LEU A 281 82.24 -23.87 -19.06
N THR A 282 81.25 -24.61 -19.57
CA THR A 282 79.97 -24.04 -20.03
C THR A 282 79.21 -23.39 -18.88
N GLN A 283 79.13 -24.03 -17.71
CA GLN A 283 78.47 -23.45 -16.52
C GLN A 283 79.16 -22.16 -16.06
N TYR A 284 80.50 -22.13 -16.06
CA TYR A 284 81.26 -20.92 -15.76
C TYR A 284 80.98 -19.80 -16.79
N GLN A 285 80.97 -20.14 -18.07
CA GLN A 285 80.70 -19.19 -19.17
C GLN A 285 79.29 -18.59 -19.04
N GLU A 286 78.28 -19.43 -18.85
CA GLU A 286 76.89 -19.01 -18.70
C GLU A 286 76.68 -18.14 -17.44
N ALA A 287 77.21 -18.57 -16.29
CA ALA A 287 77.07 -17.85 -15.02
C ALA A 287 77.79 -16.48 -15.01
N HIS A 288 78.81 -16.31 -15.84
CA HIS A 288 79.54 -15.04 -15.98
C HIS A 288 79.18 -14.24 -17.25
N GLY A 289 78.18 -14.67 -18.03
CA GLY A 289 77.71 -13.96 -19.22
C GLY A 289 78.72 -13.93 -20.37
N LEU A 290 79.56 -14.96 -20.47
CA LEU A 290 80.56 -15.14 -21.53
C LEU A 290 79.99 -16.01 -22.67
N ALA A 291 80.62 -15.98 -23.84
CA ALA A 291 80.22 -16.88 -24.93
C ALA A 291 80.62 -18.35 -24.65
N SER A 292 79.65 -19.27 -24.76
CA SER A 292 79.82 -20.68 -24.38
C SER A 292 80.02 -21.64 -25.57
N GLY A 293 80.67 -22.79 -25.30
CA GLY A 293 80.86 -23.88 -26.26
C GLY A 293 82.30 -24.15 -26.71
N ALA A 294 83.26 -23.28 -26.37
CA ALA A 294 84.69 -23.48 -26.62
C ALA A 294 85.54 -22.80 -25.54
N ILE A 295 86.85 -23.08 -25.46
CA ILE A 295 87.78 -22.37 -24.55
C ILE A 295 88.10 -20.98 -25.14
N THR A 296 87.14 -20.05 -25.07
CA THR A 296 87.28 -18.70 -25.64
C THR A 296 88.36 -17.89 -24.93
N LEU A 297 89.07 -17.03 -25.67
CA LEU A 297 90.11 -16.16 -25.07
C LEU A 297 89.52 -15.20 -24.02
N GLU A 298 88.24 -14.83 -24.15
CA GLU A 298 87.51 -14.09 -23.14
C GLU A 298 87.41 -14.86 -21.82
N THR A 299 87.13 -16.16 -21.87
CA THR A 299 87.06 -17.04 -20.69
C THR A 299 88.42 -17.19 -20.01
N LEU A 300 89.49 -17.34 -20.79
CA LEU A 300 90.86 -17.43 -20.24
C LEU A 300 91.27 -16.14 -19.52
N ARG A 301 90.99 -14.97 -20.11
CA ARG A 301 91.22 -13.67 -19.44
C ARG A 301 90.40 -13.52 -18.17
N LYS A 302 89.13 -13.93 -18.19
CA LYS A 302 88.25 -13.90 -17.01
C LYS A 302 88.76 -14.80 -15.88
N LEU A 303 89.32 -15.96 -16.21
CA LEU A 303 89.97 -16.89 -15.29
C LEU A 303 91.43 -16.52 -14.95
N GLN A 304 91.98 -15.45 -15.54
CA GLN A 304 93.37 -14.99 -15.40
C GLN A 304 94.41 -16.06 -15.78
N LEU A 305 94.20 -16.69 -16.94
CA LEU A 305 95.09 -17.70 -17.53
C LEU A 305 95.88 -17.17 -18.74
N GLN A 306 95.46 -16.04 -19.31
CA GLN A 306 96.13 -15.27 -20.38
C GLN A 306 95.78 -13.79 -20.26
#